data_AF-A0A7S3TPY9-F1
#
_entry.id   AF-A0A7S3TPY9-F1
#
_cell.length_a   1.000
_cell.length_b   1.000
_cell.length_c   1.000
_cell.angle_alpha   90.00
_cell.angle_beta   90.00
_cell.angle_gamma   90.00
#
_symmetry.space_group_name_H-M   'P 1'
#
loop_
_entity.id
_entity.type
_entity.pdbx_description
1 polymer ?
#
loop_
_entity_poly.entity_id
_entity_poly.type
_entity_poly.pdbx_seq_one_letter_code
_entity_poly.pdbx_strand_id
1 'polypeptide(L)'
;MSWFESYAIQQSLLLAIPLIISLTNSISKTVMRCLAKFEKSQSKAEEVYTSTRNMMLISFINTGLVILIINFDFTLPDWLSWFPIFNGNYTKFSVGWYKTVGATLAVTMLFFIVTPHISNCMFQALGGFNRCCDRGCRCDSKRTRKLTQTEYENINMGNEFLMEFRYSNILTVVIITMMYSPGLPLLYPIACAFFMVTYYVDKCMLLKMYRKPVLFDNTLALSILFWFNMAMVLHSLMGIFMLSNTSILPTSSKQLIDYEVILGETETTIIVSWSDLFSYQ
;
A
#
# COMPACT_ATOMS: atom_id res chain seq x y z
N MET A 1 -3.69 -31.36 -19.74
CA MET A 1 -3.45 -29.91 -19.59
C MET A 1 -2.05 -29.63 -20.08
N SER A 2 -1.89 -28.75 -21.07
CA SER A 2 -0.57 -28.46 -21.64
C SER A 2 0.30 -27.71 -20.61
N TRP A 3 1.63 -27.83 -20.69
CA TRP A 3 2.54 -27.09 -19.81
C TRP A 3 2.24 -25.58 -19.82
N PHE A 4 1.89 -25.05 -20.99
CA PHE A 4 1.48 -23.67 -21.17
C PHE A 4 0.21 -23.31 -20.40
N GLU A 5 -0.83 -24.15 -20.44
CA GLU A 5 -2.07 -23.91 -19.67
C GLU A 5 -1.81 -23.90 -18.17
N SER A 6 -1.03 -24.86 -17.66
CA SER A 6 -0.71 -24.92 -16.23
C SER A 6 0.13 -23.72 -15.79
N TYR A 7 1.11 -23.30 -16.61
CA TYR A 7 1.91 -22.10 -16.36
C TYR A 7 1.07 -20.82 -16.40
N ALA A 8 0.22 -20.66 -17.43
CA ALA A 8 -0.64 -19.49 -17.58
C ALA A 8 -1.65 -19.36 -16.43
N ILE A 9 -2.22 -20.47 -15.95
CA ILE A 9 -3.13 -20.45 -14.81
C ILE A 9 -2.39 -20.06 -13.52
N GLN A 10 -1.21 -20.63 -13.26
CA GLN A 10 -0.41 -20.27 -12.08
C GLN A 10 0.00 -18.79 -12.08
N GLN A 11 0.43 -18.25 -13.21
CA GLN A 11 0.82 -16.83 -13.30
C GLN A 11 -0.38 -15.88 -13.22
N SER A 12 -1.53 -16.27 -13.78
CA SER A 12 -2.74 -15.43 -13.70
C SER A 12 -3.28 -15.35 -12.26
N LEU A 13 -3.21 -16.43 -11.49
CA LEU A 13 -3.55 -16.45 -10.06
C LEU A 13 -2.69 -15.49 -9.24
N LEU A 14 -1.38 -15.42 -9.51
CA LEU A 14 -0.45 -14.52 -8.82
C LEU A 14 -0.75 -13.04 -9.05
N LEU A 15 -1.28 -12.67 -10.22
CA LEU A 15 -1.66 -11.29 -10.55
C LEU A 15 -3.11 -10.95 -10.17
N ALA A 16 -3.99 -11.95 -10.12
CA ALA A 16 -5.40 -11.75 -9.82
C ALA A 16 -5.63 -11.20 -8.40
N ILE A 17 -4.95 -11.74 -7.39
CA ILE A 17 -5.14 -11.31 -5.99
C ILE A 17 -4.73 -9.85 -5.79
N PRO A 18 -3.50 -9.40 -6.16
CA PRO A 18 -3.12 -7.99 -6.08
C PRO A 18 -4.07 -7.05 -6.82
N LEU A 19 -4.57 -7.47 -7.99
CA LEU A 19 -5.51 -6.69 -8.78
C LEU A 19 -6.84 -6.51 -8.06
N ILE A 20 -7.39 -7.58 -7.47
CA ILE A 20 -8.62 -7.52 -6.67
C ILE A 20 -8.43 -6.60 -5.46
N ILE A 21 -7.30 -6.69 -4.75
CA ILE A 21 -7.00 -5.81 -3.61
C ILE A 21 -6.97 -4.34 -4.05
N SER A 22 -6.28 -4.04 -5.16
CA SER A 22 -6.20 -2.68 -5.71
C SER A 22 -7.57 -2.14 -6.15
N LEU A 23 -8.42 -2.99 -6.74
CA LEU A 23 -9.78 -2.64 -7.12
C LEU A 23 -10.65 -2.36 -5.90
N THR A 24 -10.63 -3.25 -4.90
CA THR A 24 -11.34 -3.08 -3.63
C THR A 24 -10.96 -1.77 -2.96
N ASN A 25 -9.67 -1.45 -2.88
CA ASN A 25 -9.22 -0.17 -2.34
C ASN A 25 -9.76 1.03 -3.12
N SER A 26 -9.73 0.97 -4.45
CA SER A 26 -10.24 2.06 -5.29
C SER A 26 -11.73 2.30 -5.07
N ILE A 27 -12.51 1.23 -4.94
CA ILE A 27 -13.95 1.28 -4.63
C ILE A 27 -14.17 1.80 -3.21
N SER A 28 -13.51 1.22 -2.20
CA SER A 28 -13.64 1.64 -0.80
C SER A 28 -13.30 3.11 -0.61
N LYS A 29 -12.24 3.61 -1.23
CA LYS A 29 -11.89 5.04 -1.19
C LYS A 29 -12.99 5.92 -1.78
N THR A 30 -13.59 5.50 -2.89
CA THR A 30 -14.70 6.22 -3.52
C THR A 30 -15.92 6.26 -2.58
N VAL A 31 -16.26 5.14 -1.94
CA VAL A 31 -17.34 5.07 -0.95
C VAL A 31 -17.05 5.99 0.23
N MET A 32 -15.86 5.94 0.82
CA MET A 32 -15.51 6.79 1.96
C MET A 32 -15.58 8.29 1.63
N ARG A 33 -15.22 8.68 0.40
CA ARG A 33 -15.40 10.06 -0.06
C ARG A 33 -16.87 10.46 -0.17
N CYS A 34 -17.73 9.57 -0.65
CA CYS A 34 -19.17 9.83 -0.68
C CYS A 34 -19.74 9.97 0.73
N LEU A 35 -19.30 9.12 1.67
CA LEU A 35 -19.69 9.19 3.08
C LEU A 35 -19.22 10.47 3.77
N ALA A 36 -18.01 10.93 3.47
CA ALA A 36 -17.46 12.17 4.04
C ALA A 36 -18.32 13.41 3.72
N LYS A 37 -19.04 13.42 2.60
CA LYS A 37 -19.99 14.51 2.28
C LYS A 37 -21.16 14.58 3.26
N PHE A 38 -21.51 13.48 3.90
CA PHE A 38 -22.58 13.42 4.90
C PHE A 38 -22.09 13.78 6.31
N GLU A 39 -20.78 13.81 6.57
CA GLU A 39 -20.19 14.14 7.88
C GLU A 39 -20.32 15.64 8.25
N LYS A 40 -20.78 16.50 7.31
CA LYS A 40 -21.05 17.94 7.51
C LYS A 40 -19.91 18.69 8.24
N SER A 41 -18.71 18.66 7.67
CA SER A 41 -17.56 19.43 8.16
C SER A 41 -17.81 20.95 8.10
N GLN A 42 -17.22 21.71 9.02
CA GLN A 42 -17.41 23.16 9.11
C GLN A 42 -16.57 23.91 8.06
N SER A 43 -15.48 23.30 7.59
CA SER A 43 -14.60 23.88 6.57
C SER A 43 -14.25 22.89 5.46
N LYS A 44 -13.89 23.41 4.28
CA LYS A 44 -13.47 22.56 3.16
C LYS A 44 -12.15 21.83 3.43
N ALA A 45 -11.23 22.45 4.16
CA ALA A 45 -9.97 21.83 4.55
C ALA A 45 -10.20 20.64 5.50
N GLU A 46 -11.13 20.80 6.45
CA GLU A 46 -11.53 19.72 7.37
C GLU A 46 -12.24 18.57 6.64
N GLU A 47 -13.12 18.87 5.67
CA GLU A 47 -13.77 17.84 4.84
C GLU A 47 -12.71 17.03 4.06
N VAL A 48 -11.74 17.72 3.45
CA VAL A 48 -10.64 17.08 2.70
C VAL A 48 -9.77 16.24 3.63
N TYR A 49 -9.43 16.74 4.83
CA TYR A 49 -8.65 15.98 5.81
C TYR A 49 -9.39 14.74 6.30
N THR A 50 -10.67 14.87 6.65
CA THR A 50 -11.49 13.77 7.16
C THR A 50 -11.66 12.70 6.08
N SER A 51 -11.95 13.10 4.85
CA SER A 51 -11.99 12.20 3.70
C SER A 51 -10.65 11.51 3.47
N THR A 52 -9.53 12.25 3.49
CA THR A 52 -8.16 11.72 3.37
C THR A 52 -7.88 10.64 4.40
N ARG A 53 -8.16 10.93 5.68
CA ARG A 53 -7.95 10.04 6.81
C ARG A 53 -8.76 8.75 6.64
N ASN A 54 -10.06 8.88 6.40
CA ASN A 54 -10.98 7.76 6.27
C ASN A 54 -10.60 6.85 5.08
N MET A 55 -10.25 7.44 3.94
CA MET A 55 -9.80 6.72 2.73
C MET A 55 -8.45 6.03 2.94
N MET A 56 -7.54 6.67 3.67
CA MET A 56 -6.24 6.10 4.01
C MET A 56 -6.41 4.91 4.97
N LEU A 57 -7.20 5.07 6.03
CA LEU A 57 -7.44 4.03 7.03
C LEU A 57 -8.05 2.79 6.40
N ILE A 58 -9.11 2.93 5.60
CA ILE A 58 -9.76 1.77 4.97
C ILE A 58 -8.79 1.03 4.03
N SER A 59 -7.93 1.76 3.31
CA SER A 59 -6.98 1.13 2.40
C SER A 59 -5.79 0.50 3.11
N PHE A 60 -5.36 1.10 4.21
CA PHE A 60 -4.37 0.49 5.09
C PHE A 60 -4.92 -0.80 5.72
N ILE A 61 -6.16 -0.81 6.19
CA ILE A 61 -6.82 -2.01 6.72
C ILE A 61 -6.92 -3.08 5.64
N ASN A 62 -7.49 -2.75 4.48
CA ASN A 62 -7.74 -3.70 3.40
C ASN A 62 -6.47 -4.33 2.82
N THR A 63 -5.35 -3.58 2.76
CA THR A 63 -4.12 -4.07 2.11
C THR A 63 -3.04 -4.47 3.08
N GLY A 64 -2.90 -3.76 4.20
CA GLY A 64 -1.94 -4.11 5.23
C GLY A 64 -2.53 -5.12 6.21
N LEU A 65 -3.49 -4.70 7.02
CA LEU A 65 -3.93 -5.50 8.17
C LEU A 65 -4.68 -6.78 7.78
N VAL A 66 -5.61 -6.72 6.83
CA VAL A 66 -6.44 -7.87 6.43
C VAL A 66 -5.57 -8.99 5.86
N ILE A 67 -4.57 -8.66 5.05
CA ILE A 67 -3.67 -9.67 4.46
C ILE A 67 -2.84 -10.38 5.55
N LEU A 68 -2.42 -9.66 6.59
CA LEU A 68 -1.73 -10.23 7.73
C LEU A 68 -2.67 -11.15 8.51
N ILE A 69 -3.84 -10.62 8.89
CA ILE A 69 -4.81 -11.26 9.78
C ILE A 69 -5.37 -12.57 9.19
N ILE A 70 -5.65 -12.61 7.89
CA ILE A 70 -6.18 -13.81 7.24
C ILE A 70 -5.11 -14.89 7.07
N ASN A 71 -3.85 -14.50 6.88
CA ASN A 71 -2.77 -15.46 6.61
C ASN A 71 -2.02 -15.91 7.86
N PHE A 72 -2.15 -15.19 8.98
CA PHE A 72 -1.57 -15.58 10.26
C PHE A 72 -2.53 -16.41 11.11
N ASP A 73 -1.99 -17.45 11.72
CA ASP A 73 -2.63 -18.19 12.80
C ASP A 73 -2.28 -17.51 14.13
N PHE A 74 -3.30 -17.01 14.82
CA PHE A 74 -3.15 -16.41 16.16
C PHE A 74 -3.55 -17.36 17.29
N THR A 75 -3.85 -18.62 16.98
CA THR A 75 -4.26 -19.67 17.92
C THR A 75 -5.37 -19.19 18.85
N LEU A 76 -6.58 -19.07 18.30
CA LEU A 76 -7.73 -18.56 19.04
C LEU A 76 -8.27 -19.61 20.03
N PRO A 77 -8.92 -19.17 21.13
CA PRO A 77 -9.67 -20.07 22.01
C PRO A 77 -10.79 -20.79 21.26
N ASP A 78 -11.13 -22.02 21.68
CA ASP A 78 -12.09 -22.90 21.00
C ASP A 78 -13.46 -22.23 20.70
N TRP A 79 -13.93 -21.35 21.58
CA TRP A 79 -15.21 -20.63 21.40
C TRP A 79 -15.21 -19.63 20.22
N LEU A 80 -14.04 -19.27 19.70
CA LEU A 80 -13.87 -18.34 18.56
C LEU A 80 -13.34 -19.06 17.30
N SER A 81 -13.11 -20.37 17.37
CA SER A 81 -12.60 -21.20 16.26
C SER A 81 -13.55 -21.30 15.05
N TRP A 82 -14.84 -21.02 15.24
CA TRP A 82 -15.85 -20.99 14.18
C TRP A 82 -15.67 -19.82 13.20
N PHE A 83 -14.93 -18.78 13.60
CA PHE A 83 -14.70 -17.62 12.76
C PHE A 83 -13.49 -17.88 11.84
N PRO A 84 -13.66 -17.83 10.50
CA PRO A 84 -12.61 -18.23 9.55
C PRO A 84 -11.43 -17.25 9.46
N ILE A 85 -11.45 -16.17 10.25
CA ILE A 85 -10.38 -15.17 10.33
C ILE A 85 -9.46 -15.56 11.49
N PHE A 86 -8.16 -15.26 11.41
CA PHE A 86 -7.12 -15.63 12.40
C PHE A 86 -6.73 -17.12 12.46
N ASN A 87 -7.25 -17.94 11.54
CA ASN A 87 -6.89 -19.35 11.35
C ASN A 87 -6.05 -19.53 10.07
N GLY A 88 -5.02 -18.71 9.92
CA GLY A 88 -4.18 -18.69 8.72
C GLY A 88 -3.21 -19.87 8.61
N ASN A 89 -2.52 -19.98 7.48
CA ASN A 89 -1.57 -21.08 7.23
C ASN A 89 -0.18 -20.85 7.85
N TYR A 90 0.07 -19.68 8.44
CA TYR A 90 1.38 -19.30 8.94
C TYR A 90 1.32 -18.89 10.42
N THR A 91 2.06 -19.60 11.28
CA THR A 91 2.24 -19.24 12.69
C THR A 91 3.39 -18.26 12.92
N LYS A 92 4.26 -18.11 11.92
CA LYS A 92 5.47 -17.26 11.96
C LYS A 92 5.81 -16.72 10.57
N PHE A 93 6.60 -15.65 10.52
CA PHE A 93 7.16 -15.10 9.29
C PHE A 93 8.20 -16.04 8.66
N SER A 94 7.73 -17.14 8.08
CA SER A 94 8.55 -18.15 7.42
C SER A 94 8.89 -17.74 5.98
N VAL A 95 9.87 -18.44 5.38
CA VAL A 95 10.19 -18.30 3.95
C VAL A 95 8.94 -18.47 3.06
N GLY A 96 8.03 -19.38 3.46
CA GLY A 96 6.76 -19.58 2.77
C GLY A 96 5.87 -18.33 2.78
N TRP A 97 5.75 -17.67 3.94
CA TRP A 97 4.96 -16.43 4.07
C TRP A 97 5.49 -15.32 3.18
N TYR A 98 6.81 -15.13 3.12
CA TYR A 98 7.42 -14.13 2.25
C TYR A 98 7.22 -14.44 0.76
N LYS A 99 7.31 -15.73 0.36
CA LYS A 99 7.11 -16.15 -1.03
C LYS A 99 5.67 -15.98 -1.52
N THR A 100 4.67 -16.09 -0.64
CA THR A 100 3.25 -16.00 -1.01
C THR A 100 2.67 -14.63 -0.66
N VAL A 101 2.55 -14.33 0.64
CA VAL A 101 1.94 -13.12 1.16
C VAL A 101 2.82 -11.90 0.91
N GLY A 102 4.12 -12.01 1.20
CA GLY A 102 5.07 -10.92 0.96
C GLY A 102 5.17 -10.53 -0.52
N ALA A 103 5.24 -11.51 -1.41
CA ALA A 103 5.21 -11.28 -2.85
C ALA A 103 3.89 -10.64 -3.31
N THR A 104 2.74 -11.13 -2.81
CA THR A 104 1.41 -10.55 -3.12
C THR A 104 1.35 -9.08 -2.69
N LEU A 105 1.86 -8.76 -1.51
CA LEU A 105 1.91 -7.38 -1.01
C LEU A 105 2.82 -6.49 -1.89
N ALA A 106 4.01 -6.97 -2.25
CA ALA A 106 4.94 -6.22 -3.11
C ALA A 106 4.33 -5.94 -4.49
N VAL A 107 3.67 -6.94 -5.10
CA VAL A 107 2.96 -6.76 -6.38
C VAL A 107 1.79 -5.79 -6.23
N THR A 108 1.04 -5.86 -5.13
CA THR A 108 -0.06 -4.90 -4.85
C THR A 108 0.45 -3.47 -4.76
N MET A 109 1.62 -3.26 -4.14
CA MET A 109 2.26 -1.95 -4.06
C MET A 109 2.74 -1.45 -5.44
N LEU A 110 3.14 -2.33 -6.36
CA LEU A 110 3.39 -1.95 -7.75
C LEU A 110 2.11 -1.48 -8.46
N PHE A 111 0.97 -2.14 -8.22
CA PHE A 111 -0.32 -1.67 -8.74
C PHE A 111 -0.68 -0.28 -8.20
N PHE A 112 -0.34 0.05 -6.95
CA PHE A 112 -0.57 1.39 -6.40
C PHE A 112 0.21 2.49 -7.13
N ILE A 113 1.32 2.17 -7.79
CA ILE A 113 2.02 3.12 -8.67
C ILE A 113 1.12 3.49 -9.84
N VAL A 114 0.50 2.50 -10.50
CA VAL A 114 -0.17 2.72 -11.78
C VAL A 114 -1.63 3.16 -11.62
N THR A 115 -2.35 2.58 -10.65
CA THR A 115 -3.79 2.78 -10.42
C THR A 115 -4.23 4.25 -10.36
N PRO A 116 -3.63 5.15 -9.54
CA PRO A 116 -4.06 6.55 -9.50
C PRO A 116 -3.83 7.26 -10.83
N HIS A 117 -2.80 6.91 -11.58
CA HIS A 117 -2.53 7.56 -12.86
C HIS A 117 -3.52 7.12 -13.94
N ILE A 118 -3.91 5.83 -13.95
CA ILE A 118 -4.98 5.34 -14.84
C ILE A 118 -6.28 6.10 -14.57
N SER A 119 -6.70 6.25 -13.31
CA SER A 119 -7.95 6.94 -12.98
C SER A 119 -7.91 8.41 -13.39
N ASN A 120 -6.79 9.11 -13.15
CA ASN A 120 -6.65 10.49 -13.58
C ASN A 120 -6.67 10.63 -15.10
N CYS A 121 -5.93 9.79 -15.84
CA CYS A 121 -5.95 9.76 -17.29
C CYS A 121 -7.37 9.50 -17.82
N MET A 122 -8.11 8.57 -17.20
CA MET A 122 -9.49 8.28 -17.54
C MET A 122 -10.39 9.50 -17.33
N PHE A 123 -10.32 10.18 -16.19
CA PHE A 123 -11.12 11.38 -15.94
C PHE A 123 -10.80 12.51 -16.93
N GLN A 124 -9.52 12.66 -17.30
CA GLN A 124 -9.11 13.66 -18.27
C GLN A 124 -9.57 13.30 -19.70
N ALA A 125 -9.54 12.01 -20.05
CA ALA A 125 -10.07 11.52 -21.32
C ALA A 125 -11.59 11.75 -21.41
N LEU A 126 -12.34 11.48 -20.34
CA LEU A 126 -13.77 11.78 -20.25
C LEU A 126 -14.04 13.29 -20.39
N GLY A 127 -13.24 14.14 -19.76
CA GLY A 127 -13.33 15.59 -19.92
C GLY A 127 -13.03 16.05 -21.36
N GLY A 128 -12.08 15.41 -22.04
CA GLY A 128 -11.80 15.63 -23.47
C GLY A 128 -12.95 15.18 -24.36
N PHE A 129 -13.52 14.01 -24.09
CA PHE A 129 -14.67 13.47 -24.78
C PHE A 129 -15.89 14.40 -24.64
N ASN A 130 -16.19 14.86 -23.42
CA ASN A 130 -17.28 15.82 -23.18
C ASN A 130 -17.09 17.13 -23.95
N ARG A 131 -15.86 17.65 -24.03
CA ARG A 131 -15.51 18.81 -24.87
C ARG A 131 -15.69 18.54 -26.36
N CYS A 132 -15.34 17.34 -26.84
CA CYS A 132 -15.58 16.92 -28.22
C CYS A 132 -17.08 16.91 -28.51
N CYS A 133 -17.88 16.23 -27.68
CA CYS A 133 -19.33 16.15 -27.84
C CYS A 133 -19.99 17.53 -27.86
N ASP A 134 -19.58 18.42 -26.95
CA ASP A 134 -20.06 19.81 -26.91
C ASP A 134 -19.77 20.57 -28.22
N ARG A 135 -18.56 20.42 -28.77
CA ARG A 135 -18.14 21.06 -30.03
C ARG A 135 -18.64 20.34 -31.28
N GLY A 136 -19.33 19.20 -31.13
CA GLY A 136 -19.70 18.32 -32.24
C GLY A 136 -18.48 17.71 -32.96
N CYS A 137 -17.45 17.38 -32.18
CA CYS A 137 -16.16 16.83 -32.57
C CYS A 137 -15.42 17.63 -33.65
N ARG A 138 -15.57 18.96 -33.56
CA ARG A 138 -14.79 19.92 -34.34
C ARG A 138 -13.74 20.57 -33.44
N CYS A 139 -12.64 21.00 -34.04
CA CYS A 139 -11.56 21.69 -33.35
C CYS A 139 -11.83 23.20 -33.12
N ASP A 140 -13.06 23.65 -33.33
CA ASP A 140 -13.44 25.06 -33.11
C ASP A 140 -13.76 25.30 -31.63
N SER A 141 -12.95 26.13 -30.97
CA SER A 141 -13.11 26.48 -29.56
C SER A 141 -14.25 27.46 -29.29
N LYS A 142 -14.78 28.13 -30.32
CA LYS A 142 -15.90 29.09 -30.19
C LYS A 142 -17.26 28.40 -30.23
N ARG A 143 -17.31 27.17 -30.74
CA ARG A 143 -18.54 26.40 -30.81
C ARG A 143 -18.85 25.75 -29.48
N THR A 144 -20.08 25.91 -29.01
CA THR A 144 -20.60 25.28 -27.80
C THR A 144 -22.06 24.92 -28.00
N ARG A 145 -22.52 23.84 -27.36
CA ARG A 145 -23.95 23.48 -27.26
C ARG A 145 -24.54 23.92 -25.92
N LYS A 146 -23.73 24.49 -25.02
CA LYS A 146 -24.16 24.97 -23.69
C LYS A 146 -24.95 26.26 -23.82
N LEU A 147 -26.03 26.37 -23.04
CA LEU A 147 -26.90 27.54 -23.03
C LEU A 147 -26.39 28.61 -22.07
N THR A 148 -25.81 28.19 -20.93
CA THR A 148 -25.32 29.10 -19.89
C THR A 148 -23.80 29.22 -19.90
N GLN A 149 -23.30 30.38 -19.49
CA GLN A 149 -21.86 30.63 -19.33
C GLN A 149 -21.23 29.65 -18.33
N THR A 150 -21.92 29.36 -17.22
CA THR A 150 -21.46 28.43 -16.19
C THR A 150 -21.24 27.02 -16.73
N GLU A 151 -22.16 26.52 -17.56
CA GLU A 151 -22.01 25.20 -18.19
C GLU A 151 -20.87 25.16 -19.20
N TYR A 152 -20.68 26.24 -19.97
CA TYR A 152 -19.55 26.38 -20.89
C TYR A 152 -18.22 26.35 -20.15
N GLU A 153 -18.10 27.12 -19.06
CA GLU A 153 -16.90 27.16 -18.23
C GLU A 153 -16.63 25.79 -17.58
N ASN A 154 -17.64 25.13 -17.02
CA ASN A 154 -17.49 23.83 -16.38
C ASN A 154 -16.90 22.76 -17.30
N ILE A 155 -17.24 22.78 -18.59
CA ILE A 155 -16.71 21.83 -19.58
C ILE A 155 -15.29 22.20 -20.04
N ASN A 156 -14.94 23.50 -20.06
CA ASN A 156 -13.66 23.96 -20.60
C ASN A 156 -12.58 24.21 -19.53
N MET A 157 -12.92 24.43 -18.26
CA MET A 157 -11.96 24.70 -17.18
C MET A 157 -11.15 23.47 -16.74
N GLY A 158 -11.58 22.26 -17.11
CA GLY A 158 -10.92 21.01 -16.72
C GLY A 158 -11.42 20.46 -15.38
N ASN A 159 -10.89 19.30 -14.99
CA ASN A 159 -11.32 18.61 -13.77
C ASN A 159 -10.78 19.29 -12.52
N GLU A 160 -11.39 18.99 -11.37
CA GLU A 160 -10.90 19.41 -10.06
C GLU A 160 -9.74 18.53 -9.61
N PHE A 161 -8.74 19.15 -8.98
CA PHE A 161 -7.64 18.41 -8.36
C PHE A 161 -8.09 17.89 -6.98
N LEU A 162 -8.43 16.61 -6.92
CA LEU A 162 -8.93 15.96 -5.70
C LEU A 162 -7.77 15.62 -4.75
N MET A 163 -7.43 16.57 -3.87
CA MET A 163 -6.32 16.40 -2.94
C MET A 163 -6.52 15.25 -1.96
N GLU A 164 -7.77 14.95 -1.58
CA GLU A 164 -8.10 13.88 -0.65
C GLU A 164 -7.62 12.50 -1.13
N PHE A 165 -7.73 12.23 -2.43
CA PHE A 165 -7.20 10.99 -3.03
C PHE A 165 -5.68 10.97 -3.04
N ARG A 166 -5.03 12.11 -3.31
CA ARG A 166 -3.57 12.22 -3.40
C ARG A 166 -2.92 11.95 -2.05
N TYR A 167 -3.35 12.67 -1.03
CA TYR A 167 -2.83 12.50 0.31
C TYR A 167 -3.17 11.12 0.88
N SER A 168 -4.37 10.59 0.59
CA SER A 168 -4.73 9.25 1.01
C SER A 168 -3.81 8.20 0.40
N ASN A 169 -3.51 8.26 -0.91
CA ASN A 169 -2.62 7.31 -1.57
C ASN A 169 -1.19 7.40 -1.03
N ILE A 170 -0.66 8.61 -0.87
CA ILE A 170 0.68 8.85 -0.32
C ILE A 170 0.79 8.24 1.09
N LEU A 171 -0.15 8.56 1.99
CA LEU A 171 -0.14 8.04 3.34
C LEU A 171 -0.31 6.51 3.40
N THR A 172 -1.20 5.93 2.57
CA THR A 172 -1.34 4.47 2.49
C THR A 172 -0.02 3.80 2.10
N VAL A 173 0.67 4.31 1.08
CA VAL A 173 1.97 3.77 0.64
C VAL A 173 3.02 3.90 1.74
N VAL A 174 3.10 5.05 2.40
CA VAL A 174 4.03 5.28 3.52
C VAL A 174 3.77 4.27 4.64
N ILE A 175 2.54 4.19 5.15
CA ILE A 175 2.21 3.36 6.31
C ILE A 175 2.46 1.88 6.00
N ILE A 176 2.04 1.38 4.83
CA ILE A 176 2.26 -0.03 4.46
C ILE A 176 3.75 -0.32 4.25
N THR A 177 4.48 0.57 3.58
CA THR A 177 5.93 0.41 3.39
C THR A 177 6.63 0.33 4.73
N MET A 178 6.34 1.27 5.64
CA MET A 178 6.93 1.30 6.97
C MET A 178 6.53 0.09 7.82
N MET A 179 5.28 -0.35 7.73
CA MET A 179 4.78 -1.53 8.45
C MET A 179 5.57 -2.81 8.10
N TYR A 180 5.87 -3.02 6.82
CA TYR A 180 6.44 -4.29 6.33
C TYR A 180 7.92 -4.23 5.98
N SER A 181 8.53 -3.05 5.89
CA SER A 181 9.93 -2.91 5.53
C SER A 181 10.94 -3.64 6.43
N PRO A 182 10.71 -3.91 7.74
CA PRO A 182 11.64 -4.71 8.54
C PRO A 182 11.86 -6.12 7.99
N GLY A 183 10.82 -6.73 7.40
CA GLY A 183 10.91 -8.06 6.77
C GLY A 183 10.87 -8.05 5.25
N LEU A 184 10.53 -6.92 4.61
CA LEU A 184 10.43 -6.75 3.17
C LEU A 184 11.10 -5.44 2.72
N PRO A 185 12.44 -5.32 2.79
CA PRO A 185 13.15 -4.08 2.45
C PRO A 185 12.96 -3.66 0.98
N LEU A 186 12.56 -4.59 0.10
CA LEU A 186 12.18 -4.30 -1.29
C LEU A 186 11.03 -3.29 -1.41
N LEU A 187 10.21 -3.09 -0.37
CA LEU A 187 9.15 -2.10 -0.40
C LEU A 187 9.68 -0.66 -0.46
N TYR A 188 10.90 -0.37 0.01
CA TYR A 188 11.51 0.96 -0.07
C TYR A 188 11.72 1.45 -1.52
N PRO A 189 12.40 0.69 -2.42
CA PRO A 189 12.54 1.12 -3.81
C PRO A 189 11.19 1.18 -4.55
N ILE A 190 10.23 0.32 -4.21
CA ILE A 190 8.87 0.39 -4.76
C ILE A 190 8.18 1.71 -4.34
N ALA A 191 8.27 2.09 -3.07
CA ALA A 191 7.75 3.36 -2.57
C ALA A 191 8.48 4.56 -3.19
N CYS A 192 9.79 4.48 -3.38
CA CYS A 192 10.56 5.51 -4.07
C CYS A 192 10.04 5.71 -5.51
N ALA A 193 9.84 4.62 -6.26
CA ALA A 193 9.26 4.67 -7.60
C ALA A 193 7.85 5.27 -7.58
N PHE A 194 7.01 4.88 -6.62
CA PHE A 194 5.68 5.46 -6.42
C PHE A 194 5.75 6.99 -6.27
N PHE A 195 6.60 7.52 -5.39
CA PHE A 195 6.71 8.96 -5.17
C PHE A 195 7.29 9.69 -6.38
N MET A 196 8.26 9.10 -7.07
CA MET A 196 8.85 9.68 -8.26
C MET A 196 7.81 9.82 -9.39
N VAL A 197 7.10 8.74 -9.71
CA VAL A 197 6.05 8.76 -10.75
C VAL A 197 4.94 9.73 -10.34
N THR A 198 4.49 9.68 -9.08
CA THR A 198 3.46 10.60 -8.57
C THR A 198 3.90 12.05 -8.71
N TYR A 199 5.14 12.40 -8.37
CA TYR A 199 5.66 13.75 -8.50
C TYR A 199 5.60 14.25 -9.94
N TYR A 200 6.15 13.50 -10.90
CA TYR A 200 6.20 13.93 -12.30
C TYR A 200 4.83 13.99 -12.95
N VAL A 201 3.98 12.97 -12.72
CA VAL A 201 2.63 12.94 -13.28
C VAL A 201 1.79 14.07 -12.71
N ASP A 202 1.79 14.27 -11.40
CA ASP A 202 0.96 15.29 -10.77
C ASP A 202 1.45 16.68 -11.15
N LYS A 203 2.76 16.91 -11.24
CA LYS A 203 3.32 18.16 -11.78
C LYS A 203 2.85 18.44 -13.21
N CYS A 204 2.91 17.45 -14.10
CA CYS A 204 2.43 17.59 -15.47
C CYS A 204 0.92 17.86 -15.54
N MET A 205 0.12 17.12 -14.78
CA MET A 205 -1.34 17.27 -14.80
C MET A 205 -1.80 18.58 -14.17
N LEU A 206 -1.19 19.01 -13.06
CA LEU A 206 -1.50 20.28 -12.39
C LEU A 206 -1.24 21.48 -13.30
N LEU A 207 -0.18 21.44 -14.10
CA LEU A 207 0.19 22.55 -14.98
C LEU A 207 -0.65 22.62 -16.27
N LYS A 208 -1.22 21.49 -16.73
CA LYS A 208 -1.81 21.40 -18.07
C LYS A 208 -3.29 20.98 -18.11
N MET A 209 -3.80 20.28 -17.10
CA MET A 209 -5.06 19.53 -17.21
C MET A 209 -6.08 19.81 -16.11
N TYR A 210 -5.64 20.31 -14.95
CA TYR A 210 -6.54 20.65 -13.85
C TYR A 210 -6.88 22.15 -13.85
N ARG A 211 -8.10 22.47 -13.40
CA ARG A 211 -8.49 23.84 -13.10
C ARG A 211 -7.70 24.35 -11.89
N LYS A 212 -7.59 25.67 -11.73
CA LYS A 212 -6.94 26.29 -10.58
C LYS A 212 -7.53 25.73 -9.27
N PRO A 213 -6.73 25.08 -8.41
CA PRO A 213 -7.24 24.48 -7.18
C PRO A 213 -7.63 25.56 -6.16
N VAL A 214 -8.46 25.16 -5.19
CA VAL A 214 -8.77 25.98 -4.02
C VAL A 214 -7.48 26.19 -3.22
N LEU A 215 -7.28 27.39 -2.67
CA LEU A 215 -6.13 27.68 -1.83
C LEU A 215 -6.38 27.06 -0.45
N PHE A 216 -5.59 26.06 -0.09
CA PHE A 216 -5.64 25.44 1.24
C PHE A 216 -4.57 26.03 2.13
N ASP A 217 -4.89 26.15 3.41
CA ASP A 217 -3.91 26.52 4.44
C ASP A 217 -2.98 25.32 4.75
N ASN A 218 -1.85 25.60 5.40
CA ASN A 218 -0.84 24.60 5.75
C ASN A 218 -1.33 23.59 6.80
N THR A 219 -2.48 23.82 7.41
CA THR A 219 -3.13 22.96 8.42
C THR A 219 -3.33 21.52 7.92
N LEU A 220 -3.69 21.34 6.65
CA LEU A 220 -3.85 20.00 6.06
C LEU A 220 -2.52 19.25 6.03
N ALA A 221 -1.44 19.91 5.59
CA ALA A 221 -0.12 19.31 5.53
C ALA A 221 0.42 18.97 6.92
N LEU A 222 0.23 19.86 7.90
CA LEU A 222 0.60 19.61 9.30
C LEU A 222 -0.19 18.43 9.90
N SER A 223 -1.49 18.33 9.62
CA SER A 223 -2.32 17.21 10.10
C SER A 223 -1.88 15.86 9.52
N ILE A 224 -1.28 15.87 8.34
CA ILE A 224 -0.75 14.67 7.68
C ILE A 224 0.55 14.19 8.33
N LEU A 225 1.40 15.10 8.85
CA LEU A 225 2.65 14.74 9.54
C LEU A 225 2.42 13.86 10.77
N PHE A 226 1.28 14.02 11.46
CA PHE A 226 0.89 13.13 12.56
C PHE A 226 0.89 11.64 12.12
N TRP A 227 0.43 11.34 10.90
CA TRP A 227 0.37 9.98 10.38
C TRP A 227 1.74 9.40 10.02
N PHE A 228 2.71 10.23 9.66
CA PHE A 228 4.10 9.79 9.48
C PHE A 228 4.70 9.33 10.82
N ASN A 229 4.41 10.05 11.91
CA ASN A 229 4.84 9.62 13.24
C ASN A 229 4.19 8.28 13.64
N MET A 230 2.90 8.09 13.35
CA MET A 230 2.23 6.81 13.57
C MET A 230 2.83 5.68 12.72
N ALA A 231 3.26 5.95 11.49
CA ALA A 231 3.94 4.97 10.65
C ALA A 231 5.28 4.50 11.27
N MET A 232 6.03 5.40 11.91
CA MET A 232 7.27 5.05 12.62
C MET A 232 7.03 4.13 13.83
N VAL A 233 5.96 4.40 14.60
CA VAL A 233 5.56 3.53 15.71
C VAL A 233 5.19 2.15 15.18
N LEU A 234 4.39 2.08 14.12
CA LEU A 234 3.99 0.84 13.49
C LEU A 234 5.18 0.05 12.93
N HIS A 235 6.15 0.73 12.31
CA HIS A 235 7.40 0.12 11.84
C HIS A 235 8.16 -0.57 12.97
N SER A 236 8.23 0.08 14.13
CA SER A 236 8.93 -0.45 15.29
C SER A 236 8.20 -1.68 15.86
N LEU A 237 6.88 -1.60 16.02
CA LEU A 237 6.06 -2.72 16.51
C LEU A 237 6.14 -3.93 15.59
N MET A 238 6.01 -3.73 14.28
CA MET A 238 6.13 -4.81 13.30
C MET A 238 7.56 -5.31 13.16
N GLY A 239 8.56 -4.45 13.33
CA GLY A 239 9.96 -4.84 13.39
C GLY A 239 10.21 -5.81 14.54
N ILE A 240 9.72 -5.50 15.74
CA ILE A 240 9.77 -6.42 16.88
C ILE A 240 9.03 -7.71 16.54
N PHE A 241 7.81 -7.65 16.00
CA PHE A 241 7.02 -8.84 15.70
C PHE A 241 7.68 -9.76 14.65
N MET A 242 8.24 -9.20 13.57
CA MET A 242 8.90 -9.95 12.51
C MET A 242 10.26 -10.51 12.95
N LEU A 243 11.08 -9.68 13.59
CA LEU A 243 12.45 -10.03 13.97
C LEU A 243 12.52 -10.89 15.23
N SER A 244 11.47 -10.92 16.06
CA SER A 244 11.36 -11.88 17.18
C SER A 244 11.24 -13.33 16.73
N ASN A 245 11.07 -13.58 15.43
CA ASN A 245 11.04 -14.94 14.89
C ASN A 245 12.43 -15.58 14.92
N THR A 246 12.58 -16.61 15.75
CA THR A 246 13.82 -17.42 15.89
C THR A 246 14.26 -18.12 14.61
N SER A 247 13.38 -18.22 13.60
CA SER A 247 13.75 -18.76 12.28
C SER A 247 14.54 -17.77 11.43
N ILE A 248 14.44 -16.47 11.75
CA ILE A 248 15.18 -15.39 11.07
C ILE A 248 16.44 -15.06 11.87
N LEU A 249 16.31 -14.93 13.20
CA LEU A 249 17.41 -14.70 14.13
C LEU A 249 17.54 -15.89 15.08
N PRO A 250 18.37 -16.91 14.77
CA PRO A 250 18.53 -18.06 15.64
C PRO A 250 19.13 -17.66 16.98
N THR A 251 18.57 -18.18 18.07
CA THR A 251 19.15 -18.00 19.42
C THR A 251 20.37 -18.90 19.56
N SER A 252 21.53 -18.32 19.88
CA SER A 252 22.83 -18.99 19.91
C SER A 252 22.87 -20.28 20.75
N SER A 253 22.01 -20.42 21.76
CA SER A 253 21.93 -21.63 22.58
C SER A 253 21.54 -22.89 21.80
N LYS A 254 20.75 -22.79 20.73
CA LYS A 254 20.39 -23.96 19.89
C LYS A 254 21.49 -24.36 18.91
N GLN A 255 22.27 -23.40 18.42
CA GLN A 255 23.43 -23.71 17.57
C GLN A 255 24.54 -24.40 18.36
N LEU A 256 24.75 -24.02 19.62
CA LEU A 256 25.73 -24.69 20.48
C LEU A 256 25.34 -26.15 20.77
N ILE A 257 24.04 -26.44 20.97
CA ILE A 257 23.55 -27.80 21.16
C ILE A 257 23.69 -28.64 19.89
N ASP A 258 23.36 -28.11 18.70
CA ASP A 258 23.54 -28.86 17.45
C ASP A 258 25.03 -29.14 17.15
N TYR A 259 25.94 -28.21 17.44
CA TYR A 259 27.38 -28.45 17.31
C TYR A 259 27.92 -29.46 18.35
N GLU A 260 27.45 -29.42 19.60
CA GLU A 260 27.79 -30.42 20.61
C GLU A 260 27.26 -31.82 20.25
N VAL A 261 26.06 -31.92 19.66
CA VAL A 261 25.50 -33.20 19.21
C VAL A 261 26.27 -33.76 17.99
N ILE A 262 26.69 -32.92 17.05
CA ILE A 262 27.52 -33.33 15.90
C ILE A 262 28.92 -33.76 16.36
N LEU A 263 29.49 -33.10 17.38
CA LEU A 263 30.77 -33.48 17.98
C LEU A 263 30.65 -34.69 18.95
N GLY A 264 29.46 -34.95 19.47
CA GLY A 264 29.15 -36.11 20.32
C GLY A 264 29.08 -37.45 19.57
N GLU A 265 28.92 -37.43 18.25
CA GLU A 265 29.05 -38.65 17.40
C GLU A 265 30.49 -38.89 16.93
N THR A 266 31.42 -37.96 17.19
CA THR A 266 32.84 -38.11 16.88
C THR A 266 33.69 -37.85 18.12
N GLU A 267 33.66 -38.81 19.06
CA GLU A 267 34.58 -38.82 20.21
C GLU A 267 36.05 -38.90 19.74
N THR A 268 36.69 -37.74 19.59
CA THR A 268 37.98 -37.47 20.24
C THR A 268 37.89 -36.07 20.85
N THR A 269 37.80 -36.05 22.17
CA THR A 269 37.55 -34.88 23.00
C THR A 269 38.73 -33.91 22.93
N ILE A 270 38.58 -32.78 22.23
CA ILE A 270 39.45 -31.61 22.43
C ILE A 270 38.66 -30.61 23.28
N ILE A 271 38.95 -30.60 24.58
CA ILE A 271 38.45 -29.60 25.50
C ILE A 271 39.21 -28.31 25.18
N VAL A 272 38.61 -27.41 24.39
CA VAL A 272 39.17 -26.06 24.22
C VAL A 272 38.80 -25.26 25.46
N SER A 273 39.81 -24.98 26.27
CA SER A 273 39.70 -24.13 27.46
C SER A 273 39.50 -22.67 27.01
N TRP A 274 38.67 -21.92 27.74
CA TRP A 274 38.43 -20.48 27.54
C TRP A 274 39.72 -19.62 27.57
N SER A 275 40.85 -20.18 28.03
CA SER A 275 42.18 -19.56 27.95
C SER A 275 42.73 -19.42 26.53
N ASP A 276 42.25 -20.21 25.57
CA ASP A 276 42.88 -20.32 24.25
C ASP A 276 42.30 -19.33 23.21
N LEU A 277 41.17 -18.71 23.53
CA LEU A 277 40.51 -17.70 22.67
C LEU A 277 41.07 -16.27 22.83
N PHE A 278 41.94 -16.03 23.81
CA PHE A 278 42.56 -14.72 24.07
C PHE A 278 44.08 -14.69 23.83
N SER A 279 44.65 -15.74 23.24
CA SER A 279 46.11 -15.87 23.04
C SER A 279 46.60 -15.65 21.61
N TYR A 280 45.77 -15.11 20.70
CA TYR A 280 46.26 -14.56 19.44
C TYR A 280 46.07 -13.03 19.42
N GLN A 281 47.21 -12.35 19.32
CA GLN A 281 47.38 -10.90 19.12
C GLN A 281 46.55 -10.37 17.95
#